data_AF-A0A915DGH6-F1
#
_entry.id   AF-A0A915DGH6-F1
#
_cell.length_a   1.000
_cell.length_b   1.000
_cell.length_c   1.000
_cell.angle_alpha   90.00
_cell.angle_beta   90.00
_cell.angle_gamma   90.00
#
_symmetry.space_group_name_H-M   'P 1'
#
loop_
_entity.id
_entity.type
_entity.pdbx_description
1 polymer ?
#
loop_
_entity_poly.entity_id
_entity_poly.type
_entity_poly.pdbx_seq_one_letter_code
_entity_poly.pdbx_strand_id
1 'polypeptide(L)'
;MSSDREVASLSTSAADVAGQVTVKTQDGELFQVELPVITKCFEKVLQWCKDHVGVPEPVIQEDPATRERIWFELNDAEKTFYNVPMEQIVELLLAANYLDIKSLYLYGCQTVAALMKNKSPEEVRELLQLEDDMTEEEKDTIRKENVWCQY
;
A
#
# COMPACT_ATOMS: atom_id res chain seq x y z
N MET A 1 -4.02 11.28 28.91
CA MET A 1 -5.14 12.05 28.38
C MET A 1 -5.08 11.88 26.88
N SER A 2 -5.94 10.99 26.40
CA SER A 2 -5.97 10.47 25.04
C SER A 2 -6.71 11.50 24.19
N SER A 3 -6.00 12.25 23.36
CA SER A 3 -6.66 13.18 22.44
C SER A 3 -7.32 12.37 21.33
N ASP A 4 -8.65 12.42 21.33
CA ASP A 4 -9.54 11.88 20.32
C ASP A 4 -9.06 12.29 18.92
N ARG A 5 -8.76 11.29 18.07
CA ARG A 5 -8.55 11.49 16.64
C ARG A 5 -9.91 11.80 16.02
N GLU A 6 -10.29 13.07 16.00
CA GLU A 6 -11.47 13.56 15.27
C GLU A 6 -11.33 13.21 13.79
N VAL A 7 -12.25 12.38 13.32
CA VAL A 7 -12.26 11.84 11.96
C VAL A 7 -12.80 12.92 11.03
N ALA A 8 -11.88 13.66 10.39
CA ALA A 8 -12.20 14.71 9.45
C ALA A 8 -12.90 14.14 8.21
N SER A 9 -14.14 14.57 7.95
CA SER A 9 -14.83 14.31 6.68
C SER A 9 -14.24 15.20 5.59
N LEU A 10 -13.35 14.63 4.76
CA LEU A 10 -12.66 15.35 3.69
C LEU A 10 -13.57 15.40 2.43
N SER A 11 -13.94 16.61 2.00
CA SER A 11 -14.53 16.86 0.68
C SER A 11 -13.60 17.74 -0.13
N THR A 12 -13.31 17.31 -1.37
CA THR A 12 -12.26 17.90 -2.21
C THR A 12 -12.90 18.56 -3.44
N SER A 13 -12.40 19.74 -3.82
CA SER A 13 -12.77 20.43 -5.06
C SER A 13 -11.52 20.69 -5.88
N ALA A 14 -11.54 20.19 -7.11
CA ALA A 14 -10.64 20.44 -8.25
C ALA A 14 -9.12 20.49 -7.98
N ALA A 15 -8.40 19.51 -8.51
CA ALA A 15 -6.95 19.55 -8.66
C ALA A 15 -6.59 20.47 -9.84
N ASP A 16 -5.91 21.58 -9.58
CA ASP A 16 -5.33 22.42 -10.63
C ASP A 16 -4.02 21.79 -11.15
N VAL A 17 -3.64 22.19 -12.36
CA VAL A 17 -2.52 21.71 -13.20
C VAL A 17 -1.13 21.72 -12.49
N ALA A 18 -1.05 22.24 -11.26
CA ALA A 18 0.15 22.37 -10.44
C ALA A 18 0.32 21.29 -9.35
N GLY A 19 -0.51 20.25 -9.29
CA GLY A 19 -0.35 19.17 -8.28
C GLY A 19 -0.70 19.57 -6.85
N GLN A 20 -1.48 20.64 -6.69
CA GLN A 20 -1.98 21.09 -5.40
C GLN A 20 -3.39 20.55 -5.17
N VAL A 21 -3.57 19.84 -4.04
CA VAL A 21 -4.90 19.38 -3.59
C VAL A 21 -5.35 20.28 -2.45
N THR A 22 -6.53 20.87 -2.60
CA THR A 22 -7.15 21.67 -1.54
C THR A 22 -8.09 20.80 -0.72
N VAL A 23 -7.73 20.57 0.54
CA VAL A 23 -8.48 19.78 1.50
C VAL A 23 -9.27 20.72 2.40
N LYS A 24 -10.60 20.55 2.44
CA LYS A 24 -11.48 21.25 3.39
C LYS A 24 -11.63 20.40 4.66
N THR A 25 -11.23 20.94 5.80
CA THR A 25 -11.55 20.36 7.12
C THR A 25 -13.00 20.71 7.51
N GLN A 26 -13.53 20.02 8.54
CA GLN A 26 -14.86 20.29 9.07
C GLN A 26 -15.01 21.72 9.64
N ASP A 27 -13.90 22.33 10.04
CA ASP A 27 -13.84 23.71 10.54
C ASP A 27 -13.89 24.77 9.41
N GLY A 28 -13.97 24.34 8.16
CA GLY A 28 -13.97 25.22 6.98
C GLY A 28 -12.58 25.74 6.61
N GLU A 29 -11.52 25.27 7.28
CA GLU A 29 -10.15 25.62 6.93
C GLU A 29 -9.72 24.88 5.66
N LEU A 30 -9.05 25.62 4.78
CA LEU A 30 -8.53 25.14 3.51
C LEU A 30 -7.04 24.84 3.70
N PHE A 31 -6.68 23.56 3.68
CA PHE A 31 -5.29 23.13 3.66
C PHE A 31 -4.86 22.88 2.22
N GLN A 32 -3.78 23.55 1.80
CA GLN A 32 -3.12 23.30 0.54
C GLN A 32 -2.00 22.30 0.77
N VAL A 33 -2.09 21.13 0.14
CA VAL A 33 -1.03 20.12 0.18
C VAL A 33 -0.41 20.05 -1.20
N GLU A 34 0.88 20.35 -1.30
CA GLU A 34 1.68 20.09 -2.49
C GLU A 34 1.97 18.59 -2.55
N LEU A 35 1.27 17.88 -3.43
CA LEU A 35 1.46 16.45 -3.63
C LEU A 35 2.05 16.23 -5.02
N PRO A 36 3.39 16.23 -5.17
CA PRO A 36 4.02 16.21 -6.48
C PRO A 36 3.75 14.93 -7.30
N VAL A 37 3.16 13.88 -6.72
CA VAL A 37 3.01 12.56 -7.37
C VAL A 37 1.66 11.87 -7.11
N ILE A 38 0.81 12.35 -6.19
CA ILE A 38 -0.31 11.54 -5.63
C ILE A 38 -1.68 11.87 -6.23
N THR A 39 -1.78 12.77 -7.21
CA THR A 39 -3.09 13.25 -7.72
C THR A 39 -3.99 12.15 -8.28
N LYS A 40 -3.45 11.08 -8.89
CA LYS A 40 -4.26 9.99 -9.46
C LYS A 40 -4.83 9.01 -8.43
N CYS A 41 -4.11 8.78 -7.34
CA CYS A 41 -4.51 7.81 -6.31
C CYS A 41 -5.24 8.44 -5.13
N PHE A 42 -5.20 9.78 -5.01
CA PHE A 42 -5.77 10.49 -3.87
C PHE A 42 -7.27 10.23 -3.69
N GLU A 43 -8.04 10.13 -4.78
CA GLU A 43 -9.47 9.81 -4.71
C GLU A 43 -9.73 8.44 -4.04
N LYS A 44 -8.93 7.43 -4.37
CA LYS A 44 -9.00 6.10 -3.74
C LYS A 44 -8.57 6.13 -2.28
N VAL A 45 -7.54 6.91 -1.94
CA VAL A 45 -7.11 7.09 -0.55
C VAL A 45 -8.23 7.73 0.27
N LEU A 46 -8.91 8.74 -0.27
CA LEU A 46 -10.06 9.37 0.39
C LEU A 46 -11.24 8.42 0.56
N GLN A 47 -11.53 7.62 -0.48
CA GLN A 47 -12.53 6.56 -0.42
C GLN A 47 -12.22 5.59 0.71
N TRP A 48 -10.96 5.13 0.80
CA TRP A 48 -10.50 4.25 1.87
C TRP A 48 -10.71 4.86 3.26
N CYS A 49 -10.30 6.11 3.44
CA CYS A 49 -10.47 6.81 4.73
C CYS A 49 -11.93 6.92 5.13
N LYS A 50 -12.85 7.14 4.18
CA LYS A 50 -14.30 7.20 4.43
C LYS A 50 -14.86 5.84 4.85
N ASP A 51 -14.44 4.79 4.16
CA ASP A 51 -14.93 3.42 4.41
C ASP A 51 -14.39 2.85 5.75
N HIS A 52 -13.26 3.36 6.24
CA HIS A 52 -12.61 2.92 7.48
C HIS A 52 -12.69 3.93 8.63
N VAL A 53 -13.64 4.88 8.57
CA VAL A 53 -13.90 5.82 9.69
C VAL A 53 -14.29 5.04 10.94
N GLY A 54 -13.55 5.24 12.03
CA GLY A 54 -13.83 4.60 13.32
C GLY A 54 -13.42 3.13 13.42
N VAL A 55 -12.82 2.56 12.36
CA VAL A 55 -12.22 1.23 12.40
C VAL A 55 -10.83 1.34 13.07
N PRO A 56 -10.51 0.51 14.07
CA PRO A 56 -9.20 0.53 14.69
C PRO A 56 -8.10 0.19 13.67
N GLU A 57 -6.96 0.86 13.77
CA GLU A 57 -5.82 0.55 12.90
C GLU A 57 -5.33 -0.89 13.15
N PRO A 58 -4.96 -1.63 12.09
CA PRO A 58 -4.41 -2.95 12.23
C PRO A 58 -3.06 -2.90 12.97
N VAL A 59 -2.88 -3.84 13.90
CA VAL A 59 -1.64 -4.02 14.64
C VAL A 59 -0.97 -5.29 14.13
N ILE A 60 0.31 -5.18 13.78
CA ILE A 60 1.12 -6.35 13.38
C ILE A 60 1.23 -7.28 14.58
N GLN A 61 0.86 -8.53 14.37
CA GLN A 61 0.91 -9.58 15.38
C GLN A 61 1.79 -10.72 14.89
N GLU A 62 2.36 -11.43 15.85
CA GLU A 62 3.18 -12.62 15.62
C GLU A 62 2.59 -13.79 16.41
N ASP A 63 2.66 -14.99 15.83
CA ASP A 63 2.26 -16.21 16.52
C ASP A 63 3.22 -16.46 17.71
N PRO A 64 2.71 -16.63 18.94
CA PRO A 64 3.55 -16.77 20.12
C PRO A 64 4.38 -18.07 20.14
N ALA A 65 3.99 -19.10 19.39
CA ALA A 65 4.68 -20.38 19.31
C ALA A 65 5.69 -20.42 18.15
N THR A 66 5.31 -19.95 16.95
CA THR A 66 6.17 -20.03 15.76
C THR A 66 6.98 -18.76 15.50
N ARG A 67 6.61 -17.63 16.12
CA ARG A 67 7.11 -16.27 15.81
C ARG A 67 6.86 -15.83 14.36
N GLU A 68 5.94 -16.49 13.67
CA GLU A 68 5.57 -16.11 12.32
C GLU A 68 4.60 -14.93 12.34
N ARG A 69 4.71 -14.05 11.34
CA ARG A 69 3.77 -12.94 11.18
C ARG A 69 2.38 -13.47 10.88
N ILE A 70 1.39 -12.98 11.64
CA ILE A 70 -0.02 -13.23 11.36
C ILE A 70 -0.49 -12.25 10.29
N TRP A 71 -0.99 -12.79 9.17
CA TRP A 71 -1.54 -12.00 8.08
C TRP A 71 -2.94 -11.48 8.43
N PHE A 72 -3.29 -10.29 7.96
CA PHE A 72 -4.59 -9.68 8.19
C PHE A 72 -5.69 -10.40 7.40
N GLU A 73 -6.86 -10.55 7.98
CA GLU A 73 -8.04 -11.03 7.25
C GLU A 73 -8.72 -9.86 6.55
N LEU A 74 -8.61 -9.82 5.22
CA LEU A 74 -9.28 -8.81 4.40
C LEU A 74 -10.73 -9.21 4.14
N ASN A 75 -11.64 -8.26 4.28
CA ASN A 75 -13.03 -8.40 3.87
C ASN A 75 -13.17 -8.27 2.33
N ASP A 76 -14.35 -8.57 1.80
CA ASP A 76 -14.56 -8.61 0.34
C ASP A 76 -14.47 -7.23 -0.32
N ALA A 77 -14.81 -6.16 0.40
CA ALA A 77 -14.67 -4.79 -0.09
C ALA A 77 -13.19 -4.40 -0.19
N GLU A 78 -12.37 -4.74 0.81
CA GLU A 78 -10.93 -4.50 0.83
C GLU A 78 -10.22 -5.31 -0.27
N LYS A 79 -10.59 -6.59 -0.45
CA LYS A 79 -10.07 -7.41 -1.57
C LYS A 79 -10.39 -6.79 -2.93
N THR A 80 -11.61 -6.28 -3.09
CA THR A 80 -12.04 -5.62 -4.32
C THR A 80 -11.31 -4.29 -4.53
N PHE A 81 -11.07 -3.55 -3.46
CA PHE A 81 -10.33 -2.28 -3.48
C PHE A 81 -8.89 -2.47 -4.01
N TYR A 82 -8.20 -3.52 -3.56
CA TYR A 82 -6.86 -3.85 -4.03
C TYR A 82 -6.83 -4.69 -5.31
N ASN A 83 -7.98 -5.00 -5.92
CA ASN A 83 -8.04 -5.69 -7.21
C ASN A 83 -7.76 -4.73 -8.37
N VAL A 84 -6.56 -4.18 -8.38
CA VAL A 84 -6.07 -3.17 -9.33
C VAL A 84 -4.65 -3.55 -9.78
N PRO A 85 -4.14 -3.00 -10.88
CA PRO A 85 -2.77 -3.27 -11.32
C PRO A 85 -1.75 -2.93 -10.22
N MET A 86 -0.67 -3.71 -10.12
CA MET A 86 0.32 -3.56 -9.05
C MET A 86 0.94 -2.16 -9.00
N GLU A 87 1.15 -1.50 -10.15
CA GLU A 87 1.60 -0.11 -10.22
C GLU A 87 0.72 0.83 -9.39
N GLN A 88 -0.61 0.69 -9.48
CA GLN A 88 -1.54 1.49 -8.69
C GLN A 88 -1.48 1.15 -7.21
N ILE A 89 -1.22 -0.12 -6.86
CA ILE A 89 -1.04 -0.54 -5.47
C ILE A 89 0.22 0.14 -4.91
N VAL A 90 1.34 0.14 -5.65
CA VAL A 90 2.58 0.80 -5.22
C VAL A 90 2.37 2.31 -5.05
N GLU A 91 1.68 2.98 -5.96
CA GLU A 91 1.31 4.39 -5.82
C GLU A 91 0.44 4.63 -4.55
N LEU A 92 -0.51 3.74 -4.25
CA LEU A 92 -1.30 3.78 -3.03
C LEU A 92 -0.45 3.57 -1.77
N LEU A 93 0.54 2.67 -1.78
CA LEU A 93 1.46 2.47 -0.65
C LEU A 93 2.30 3.72 -0.40
N LEU A 94 2.82 4.36 -1.47
CA LEU A 94 3.59 5.60 -1.35
C LEU A 94 2.75 6.73 -0.75
N ALA A 95 1.50 6.86 -1.21
CA ALA A 95 0.55 7.82 -0.66
C ALA A 95 0.19 7.51 0.79
N ALA A 96 -0.06 6.24 1.13
CA ALA A 96 -0.37 5.80 2.48
C ALA A 96 0.79 6.06 3.44
N ASN A 97 2.03 5.84 3.01
CA ASN A 97 3.24 6.14 3.78
C ASN A 97 3.41 7.65 3.99
N TYR A 98 3.15 8.46 2.97
CA TYR A 98 3.24 9.92 3.08
C TYR A 98 2.19 10.51 4.03
N LEU A 99 0.97 9.96 4.03
CA LEU A 99 -0.16 10.42 4.83
C LEU A 99 -0.26 9.72 6.20
N ASP A 100 0.68 8.81 6.52
CA ASP A 100 0.70 7.99 7.74
C ASP A 100 -0.60 7.20 8.00
N ILE A 101 -1.15 6.57 6.95
CA ILE A 101 -2.36 5.72 7.03
C ILE A 101 -1.94 4.25 7.10
N LYS A 102 -1.78 3.73 8.33
CA LYS A 102 -1.24 2.38 8.54
C LYS A 102 -2.10 1.26 7.97
N SER A 103 -3.43 1.38 8.01
CA SER A 103 -4.33 0.35 7.47
C SER A 103 -4.12 0.15 5.97
N LEU A 104 -4.18 1.25 5.21
CA LEU A 104 -3.96 1.26 3.78
C LEU A 104 -2.56 0.78 3.40
N TYR A 105 -1.55 1.15 4.19
CA TYR A 105 -0.17 0.70 3.97
C TYR A 105 0.00 -0.79 4.20
N LEU A 106 -0.42 -1.30 5.37
CA LEU A 106 -0.19 -2.68 5.78
C LEU A 106 -0.97 -3.69 4.93
N TYR A 107 -2.23 -3.39 4.61
CA TYR A 107 -3.05 -4.25 3.74
C TYR A 107 -2.56 -4.22 2.30
N GLY A 108 -2.03 -3.08 1.84
CA GLY A 108 -1.37 -2.95 0.55
C GLY A 108 -0.11 -3.81 0.48
N CYS A 109 0.78 -3.73 1.49
CA CYS A 109 1.97 -4.58 1.57
C CYS A 109 1.62 -6.07 1.54
N GLN A 110 0.57 -6.47 2.27
CA GLN A 110 0.10 -7.85 2.25
C GLN A 110 -0.41 -8.28 0.88
N THR A 111 -1.14 -7.42 0.17
CA THR A 111 -1.63 -7.75 -1.16
C THR A 111 -0.48 -7.91 -2.16
N VAL A 112 0.51 -7.01 -2.11
CA VAL A 112 1.72 -7.13 -2.94
C VAL A 112 2.48 -8.42 -2.62
N ALA A 113 2.65 -8.76 -1.33
CA ALA A 113 3.30 -10.01 -0.93
C ALA A 113 2.53 -11.25 -1.42
N ALA A 114 1.20 -11.23 -1.40
CA ALA A 114 0.36 -12.31 -1.92
C ALA A 114 0.51 -12.47 -3.44
N LEU A 115 0.65 -11.37 -4.20
CA LEU A 115 0.89 -11.41 -5.65
C LEU A 115 2.26 -11.98 -6.01
N MET A 116 3.27 -11.77 -5.16
CA MET A 116 4.63 -12.31 -5.36
C MET A 116 4.76 -13.78 -4.91
N LYS A 117 3.83 -14.26 -4.10
CA LYS A 117 3.88 -15.62 -3.56
C LYS A 117 3.76 -16.65 -4.69
N ASN A 118 4.62 -17.66 -4.65
CA ASN A 118 4.70 -18.75 -5.64
C ASN A 118 5.01 -18.31 -7.07
N LYS A 119 5.62 -17.13 -7.26
CA LYS A 119 6.16 -16.70 -8.55
C LYS A 119 7.64 -17.00 -8.65
N SER A 120 8.12 -17.30 -9.85
CA SER A 120 9.56 -17.42 -10.09
C SER A 120 10.25 -16.06 -9.99
N PRO A 121 11.57 -16.01 -9.74
CA PRO A 121 12.33 -14.75 -9.76
C PRO A 121 12.17 -13.99 -11.08
N GLU A 122 12.07 -14.70 -12.21
CA GLU A 122 11.85 -14.13 -13.53
C GLU A 122 10.44 -13.51 -13.65
N GLU A 123 9.39 -14.20 -13.21
CA GLU A 123 8.02 -13.67 -13.20
C GLU A 123 7.86 -12.45 -12.28
N VAL A 124 8.53 -12.45 -11.13
CA VAL A 124 8.52 -11.30 -10.21
C VAL A 124 9.21 -10.09 -10.84
N ARG A 125 10.31 -10.29 -11.57
CA ARG A 125 10.97 -9.21 -12.32
C ARG A 125 10.06 -8.63 -13.39
N GLU A 126 9.40 -9.47 -14.18
CA GLU A 126 8.43 -9.01 -15.17
C GLU A 126 7.26 -8.24 -14.53
N LEU A 127 6.72 -8.77 -13.43
CA LEU A 127 5.62 -8.14 -12.70
C LEU A 127 6.01 -6.74 -12.21
N LEU A 128 7.22 -6.61 -11.65
CA LEU A 128 7.78 -5.36 -11.14
C LEU A 128 8.41 -4.47 -12.23
N GLN A 129 8.41 -4.91 -13.49
CA GLN A 129 9.10 -4.25 -14.61
C GLN A 129 10.57 -3.94 -14.31
N LEU A 130 11.25 -4.86 -13.63
CA LEU A 130 12.66 -4.76 -13.30
C LEU A 130 13.51 -5.29 -14.45
N GLU A 131 14.59 -4.58 -14.77
CA GLU A 131 15.61 -5.06 -15.69
C GLU A 131 16.40 -6.22 -15.05
N ASP A 132 16.78 -7.18 -15.88
CA ASP A 132 17.63 -8.29 -15.45
C ASP A 132 19.09 -7.84 -15.47
N ASP A 133 19.58 -7.46 -14.30
CA ASP A 133 20.93 -6.91 -14.08
C ASP A 133 21.98 -7.99 -13.78
N MET A 134 21.59 -9.26 -13.80
CA MET A 134 22.44 -10.39 -13.40
C MET A 134 22.95 -11.20 -14.59
N THR A 135 24.21 -11.61 -14.52
CA THR A 135 24.76 -12.58 -15.48
C THR A 135 24.28 -14.00 -15.17
N GLU A 136 24.23 -14.87 -16.19
CA GLU A 136 23.82 -16.28 -15.99
C GLU A 136 24.73 -17.03 -15.00
N GLU A 137 26.03 -16.71 -14.93
CA GLU A 137 26.95 -17.31 -13.96
C GLU A 137 26.60 -16.95 -12.51
N GLU A 138 26.19 -15.70 -12.26
CA GLU A 138 25.74 -15.25 -10.95
C GLU A 138 24.40 -15.89 -10.57
N LYS A 139 23.45 -15.96 -11.52
CA LYS A 139 22.16 -16.66 -11.31
C LYS A 139 22.37 -18.13 -10.96
N ASP A 140 23.27 -18.81 -11.65
CA ASP A 140 23.57 -20.22 -11.38
C ASP A 140 24.24 -20.43 -10.02
N THR A 141 25.08 -19.49 -9.60
CA THR A 141 25.66 -19.51 -8.25
C THR A 141 24.56 -19.35 -7.19
N ILE A 142 23.66 -18.39 -7.36
CA ILE A 142 22.52 -18.16 -6.46
C ILE A 142 21.57 -19.36 -6.45
N ARG A 143 21.28 -19.99 -7.60
CA ARG A 143 20.44 -21.19 -7.70
C ARG A 143 21.06 -22.38 -6.94
N LYS A 144 22.38 -22.55 -7.03
CA LYS A 144 23.11 -23.60 -6.28
C LYS A 144 23.08 -23.36 -4.77
N GLU A 145 23.17 -22.10 -4.34
CA GLU A 145 23.10 -21.74 -2.92
C GLU A 145 21.67 -21.82 -2.37
N ASN A 146 20.66 -21.54 -3.20
CA ASN A 146 19.25 -21.50 -2.82
C ASN A 146 18.44 -22.71 -3.30
N VAL A 147 19.07 -23.88 -3.39
CA VAL A 147 18.41 -25.16 -3.75
C VAL A 147 17.22 -25.55 -2.85
N TRP A 148 17.15 -24.97 -1.65
CA TRP A 148 16.04 -25.17 -0.70
C TRP A 148 14.77 -24.38 -1.06
N CYS A 149 14.90 -23.31 -1.86
CA CYS A 149 13.78 -22.56 -2.42
C CYS A 149 13.36 -23.18 -3.75
N GLN A 150 12.35 -24.05 -3.71
CA GLN A 150 11.66 -24.53 -4.92
C GLN A 150 10.38 -23.69 -5.10
N TYR A 151 10.20 -23.11 -6.27
CA TYR A 151 9.06 -22.25 -6.63
C TYR A 151 7.85 -23.07 -7.08
#